data_AF-A0A4U5LPF3-F1
#
_entry.id   AF-A0A4U5LPF3-F1
#
_cell.length_a   1.000
_cell.length_b   1.000
_cell.length_c   1.000
_cell.angle_alpha   90.00
_cell.angle_beta   90.00
_cell.angle_gamma   90.00
#
_symmetry.space_group_name_H-M   'P 1'
#
loop_
_entity.id
_entity.type
_entity.pdbx_description
1 polymer ?
#
loop_
_entity_poly.entity_id
_entity_poly.type
_entity_poly.pdbx_seq_one_letter_code
_entity_poly.pdbx_strand_id
1 'polypeptide(L)'
;MRYSDSFPQPESQHEAEPTKEDSIEDVVCDWVGCGAVLQGEHELIDHVASSHIQISKDFVCRWAGCFRKQLPFTALYMLVTHVRRHTGEKPNICTFPGCKKAYGRLENYKTHVRSHTGERPYTCEVPECRKAFSNASDRLKHQSRTHSPMKSFICPFVDVCEKCYTDPSSLRKHIKTVHGIQAFERVKEMKAKQGRL
;
A
#
# COMPACT_ATOMS: atom_id res chain seq x y z
N MET A 1 8.69 44.43 -60.77
CA MET A 1 7.68 43.35 -60.69
C MET A 1 7.70 42.87 -59.24
N ARG A 2 6.98 43.51 -58.29
CA ARG A 2 5.58 43.25 -57.86
C ARG A 2 5.18 41.78 -57.92
N TYR A 3 5.03 41.18 -56.73
CA TYR A 3 4.02 40.24 -56.19
C TYR A 3 4.55 39.89 -54.78
N SER A 4 4.23 40.59 -53.68
CA SER A 4 2.97 40.56 -52.91
C SER A 4 2.15 39.30 -53.14
N ASP A 5 2.28 38.33 -52.23
CA ASP A 5 1.15 37.49 -51.82
C ASP A 5 1.29 37.12 -50.34
N SER A 6 0.46 37.81 -49.56
CA SER A 6 0.16 37.54 -48.16
C SER A 6 -0.58 36.21 -48.07
N PHE A 7 -0.05 35.24 -47.32
CA PHE A 7 -0.82 34.07 -46.94
C PHE A 7 -1.66 34.39 -45.69
N PRO A 8 -2.99 34.19 -45.72
CA PRO A 8 -3.86 34.47 -44.59
C PRO A 8 -3.68 33.42 -43.49
N GLN A 9 -3.60 33.86 -42.24
CA GLN A 9 -3.69 33.00 -41.07
C GLN A 9 -5.13 32.51 -40.91
N PRO A 10 -5.39 31.22 -40.64
CA PRO A 10 -6.68 30.81 -40.14
C PRO A 10 -6.79 31.15 -38.65
N GLU A 11 -7.57 32.18 -38.35
CA GLU A 11 -8.11 32.45 -37.02
C GLU A 11 -9.09 31.32 -36.65
N SER A 12 -8.60 30.30 -35.93
CA SER A 12 -9.52 29.37 -35.25
C SER A 12 -9.93 29.99 -33.93
N GLN A 13 -11.12 30.59 -33.92
CA GLN A 13 -11.88 30.90 -32.72
C GLN A 13 -12.16 29.59 -31.97
N HIS A 14 -11.25 29.20 -31.07
CA HIS A 14 -11.62 28.30 -29.98
C HIS A 14 -12.22 29.17 -28.89
N GLU A 15 -13.54 29.36 -28.97
CA GLU A 15 -14.34 29.77 -27.82
C GLU A 15 -14.06 28.75 -26.71
N ALA A 16 -13.40 29.20 -25.65
CA ALA A 16 -13.21 28.40 -24.45
C ALA A 16 -14.60 28.17 -23.84
N GLU A 17 -15.10 26.94 -23.94
CA GLU A 17 -16.24 26.51 -23.15
C GLU A 17 -15.93 26.77 -21.66
N PRO A 18 -16.87 27.33 -20.87
CA PRO A 18 -16.66 27.49 -19.46
C PRO A 18 -16.54 26.10 -18.83
N THR A 19 -15.31 25.72 -18.47
CA THR A 19 -15.04 24.51 -17.70
C THR A 19 -15.86 24.58 -16.42
N LYS A 20 -16.76 23.60 -16.26
CA LYS A 20 -17.56 23.38 -15.06
C LYS A 20 -16.72 23.69 -13.82
N GLU A 21 -17.22 24.56 -12.96
CA GLU A 21 -16.66 24.77 -11.62
C GLU A 21 -16.66 23.41 -10.93
N ASP A 22 -15.49 22.75 -10.92
CA ASP A 22 -15.26 21.56 -10.12
C ASP A 22 -15.53 21.96 -8.67
N SER A 23 -16.71 21.60 -8.19
CA SER A 23 -17.16 21.94 -6.84
C SER A 23 -16.23 21.21 -5.88
N ILE A 24 -15.31 21.94 -5.26
CA ILE A 24 -14.34 21.38 -4.33
C ILE A 24 -15.14 20.85 -3.14
N GLU A 25 -15.13 19.53 -2.95
CA GLU A 25 -15.82 18.91 -1.82
C GLU A 25 -15.10 19.28 -0.51
N ASP A 26 -15.89 19.68 0.48
CA ASP A 26 -15.38 19.97 1.81
C ASP A 26 -14.94 18.68 2.50
N VAL A 27 -13.77 18.72 3.13
CA VAL A 27 -13.19 17.61 3.87
C VAL A 27 -12.95 18.03 5.32
N VAL A 28 -13.28 17.14 6.25
CA VAL A 28 -13.14 17.41 7.70
C VAL A 28 -11.84 16.80 8.23
N CYS A 29 -11.11 17.56 9.03
CA CYS A 29 -9.95 17.08 9.76
C CYS A 29 -10.35 16.21 10.96
N ASP A 30 -10.19 14.90 10.80
CA ASP A 30 -10.46 13.86 11.81
C ASP A 30 -9.38 13.76 12.91
N TRP A 31 -8.48 14.74 13.01
CA TRP A 31 -7.56 14.79 14.14
C TRP A 31 -8.35 15.04 15.43
N VAL A 32 -8.13 14.21 16.46
CA VAL A 32 -8.90 14.29 17.70
C VAL A 32 -8.81 15.70 18.30
N GLY A 33 -9.97 16.36 18.42
CA GLY A 33 -10.11 17.72 18.94
C GLY A 33 -9.94 18.85 17.92
N CYS A 34 -9.74 18.56 16.63
CA CYS A 34 -9.60 19.58 15.59
C CYS A 34 -10.93 19.91 14.89
N GLY A 35 -11.48 19.00 14.09
CA GLY A 35 -12.77 19.20 13.40
C GLY A 35 -12.80 20.33 12.37
N ALA A 36 -11.64 20.81 11.91
CA ALA A 36 -11.57 21.85 10.88
C ALA A 36 -12.19 21.37 9.56
N VAL A 37 -13.01 22.22 8.93
CA VAL A 37 -13.58 22.00 7.60
C VAL A 37 -12.70 22.71 6.58
N LEU A 38 -12.28 22.00 5.55
CA LEU A 38 -11.26 22.43 4.58
C LEU A 38 -11.74 22.17 3.15
N GLN A 39 -11.31 22.99 2.22
CA GLN A 39 -11.72 22.89 0.81
C GLN A 39 -10.80 21.88 0.10
N GLY A 40 -11.24 20.62 0.08
CA GLY A 40 -10.57 19.54 -0.63
C GLY A 40 -9.36 18.92 0.07
N GLU A 41 -8.77 17.92 -0.59
CA GLU A 41 -7.69 17.09 -0.03
C GLU A 41 -6.37 17.88 0.15
N HIS A 42 -6.08 18.84 -0.72
CA HIS A 42 -4.82 19.59 -0.66
C HIS A 42 -4.72 20.43 0.62
N GLU A 43 -5.79 21.16 0.96
CA GLU A 43 -5.85 21.92 2.21
C GLU A 43 -5.81 21.00 3.43
N LEU A 44 -6.45 19.82 3.39
CA LEU A 44 -6.34 18.82 4.45
C LEU A 44 -4.89 18.42 4.70
N ILE A 45 -4.12 18.15 3.64
CA ILE A 45 -2.72 17.75 3.76
C ILE A 45 -1.90 18.85 4.43
N ASP A 46 -2.05 20.09 3.96
CA ASP A 46 -1.27 21.23 4.44
C ASP A 46 -1.67 21.62 5.88
N HIS A 47 -2.97 21.63 6.18
CA HIS A 47 -3.49 21.85 7.52
C HIS A 47 -2.93 20.81 8.50
N VAL A 48 -2.99 19.52 8.15
CA VAL A 48 -2.52 18.46 9.05
C VAL A 48 -1.02 18.51 9.25
N ALA A 49 -0.25 18.80 8.19
CA ALA A 49 1.19 18.94 8.28
C ALA A 49 1.60 20.08 9.22
N SER A 50 1.02 21.27 9.04
CA SER A 50 1.35 22.48 9.80
C SER A 50 0.79 22.46 11.22
N SER A 51 -0.47 22.07 11.39
CA SER A 51 -1.23 22.24 12.64
C SER A 51 -1.12 21.05 13.59
N HIS A 52 -0.74 19.87 13.12
CA HIS A 52 -0.73 18.66 13.95
C HIS A 52 0.60 17.94 13.96
N ILE A 53 1.31 17.89 12.83
CA ILE A 53 2.53 17.10 12.71
C ILE A 53 3.77 17.92 13.06
N GLN A 54 3.98 19.08 12.45
CA GLN A 54 5.21 19.87 12.64
C GLN A 54 5.34 20.45 14.06
N ILE A 55 4.21 20.74 14.72
CA ILE A 55 4.21 21.23 16.12
C ILE A 55 4.23 20.09 17.15
N SER A 56 4.04 18.83 16.72
CA SER A 56 3.96 17.68 17.62
C SER A 56 5.35 17.28 18.14
N LYS A 57 5.58 17.45 19.44
CA LYS A 57 6.83 17.09 20.12
C LYS A 57 6.95 15.62 20.50
N ASP A 58 5.83 14.90 20.59
CA ASP A 58 5.79 13.48 21.01
C ASP A 58 5.68 12.50 19.83
N PHE A 59 5.60 13.04 18.61
CA PHE A 59 5.43 12.28 17.38
C PHE A 59 4.28 11.26 17.46
N VAL A 60 3.16 11.64 18.06
CA VAL A 60 1.98 10.77 18.21
C VAL A 60 0.93 11.11 17.16
N CYS A 61 0.45 10.10 16.43
CA CYS A 61 -0.73 10.24 15.60
C CYS A 61 -2.00 10.15 16.47
N ARG A 62 -2.81 11.22 16.45
CA ARG A 62 -4.10 11.30 17.14
C ARG A 62 -5.28 11.34 16.18
N TRP A 63 -5.12 10.76 14.99
CA TRP A 63 -6.22 10.62 14.03
C TRP A 63 -7.32 9.71 14.59
N ALA A 64 -8.59 10.09 14.43
CA ALA A 64 -9.73 9.29 14.89
C ALA A 64 -9.70 7.87 14.29
N GLY A 65 -9.82 6.84 15.13
CA GLY A 65 -9.77 5.45 14.67
C GLY A 65 -8.39 4.93 14.25
N CYS A 66 -7.29 5.63 14.56
CA CYS A 66 -5.96 5.14 14.24
C CYS A 66 -5.59 3.87 15.03
N PHE A 67 -5.33 2.78 14.30
CA PHE A 67 -4.91 1.49 14.87
C PHE A 67 -3.63 1.52 15.72
N ARG A 68 -2.81 2.58 15.63
CA ARG A 68 -1.60 2.69 16.47
C ARG A 68 -1.90 3.09 17.91
N LYS A 69 -3.15 3.39 18.28
CA LYS A 69 -3.56 3.68 19.67
C LYS A 69 -2.61 4.65 20.38
N GLN A 70 -2.24 5.74 19.72
CA GLN A 70 -1.37 6.79 20.26
C GLN A 70 0.08 6.36 20.56
N LEU A 71 0.56 5.23 20.03
CA LEU A 71 1.97 4.86 20.15
C LEU A 71 2.88 5.84 19.38
N PRO A 72 3.89 6.44 20.03
CA PRO A 72 4.76 7.43 19.41
C PRO A 72 5.61 6.81 18.31
N PHE A 73 5.97 7.65 17.34
CA PHE A 73 7.02 7.34 16.39
C PHE A 73 8.39 7.74 16.95
N THR A 74 9.44 7.05 16.52
CA THR A 74 10.81 7.39 16.94
C THR A 74 11.35 8.64 16.26
N ALA A 75 10.71 9.11 15.18
CA ALA A 75 11.11 10.29 14.43
C ALA A 75 9.93 10.93 13.68
N LEU A 76 10.04 12.24 13.42
CA LEU A 76 9.03 13.04 12.73
C LEU A 76 8.69 12.49 11.33
N TYR A 77 9.68 12.12 10.52
CA TYR A 77 9.46 11.62 9.16
C TYR A 77 8.59 10.34 9.13
N MET A 78 8.64 9.53 10.19
CA MET A 78 7.80 8.33 10.31
C MET A 78 6.35 8.71 10.61
N LEU A 79 6.11 9.74 11.43
CA LEU A 79 4.77 10.30 11.65
C LEU A 79 4.22 10.91 10.35
N VAL A 80 5.00 11.74 9.67
CA VAL A 80 4.62 12.33 8.36
C VAL A 80 4.20 11.24 7.39
N THR A 81 5.05 10.23 7.18
CA THR A 81 4.78 9.12 6.27
C THR A 81 3.58 8.28 6.70
N HIS A 82 3.32 8.18 8.00
CA HIS A 82 2.17 7.46 8.54
C HIS A 82 0.85 8.18 8.26
N VAL A 83 0.82 9.50 8.45
CA VAL A 83 -0.41 10.30 8.31
C VAL A 83 -0.93 10.32 6.88
N ARG A 84 -0.07 10.07 5.88
CA ARG A 84 -0.48 9.82 4.48
C ARG A 84 -1.54 8.73 4.30
N ARG A 85 -1.61 7.77 5.23
CA ARG A 85 -2.67 6.75 5.22
C ARG A 85 -4.05 7.34 5.50
N HIS A 86 -4.09 8.46 6.20
CA HIS A 86 -5.30 9.14 6.62
C HIS A 86 -5.69 10.25 5.65
N THR A 87 -4.73 11.07 5.22
CA THR A 87 -4.97 12.16 4.26
C THR A 87 -5.03 11.70 2.81
N GLY A 88 -4.63 10.46 2.50
CA GLY A 88 -4.59 9.95 1.13
C GLY A 88 -3.39 10.43 0.30
N GLU A 89 -2.53 11.30 0.86
CA GLU A 89 -1.40 11.93 0.17
C GLU A 89 -0.47 10.89 -0.51
N LYS A 90 -0.28 11.05 -1.83
CA LYS A 90 0.59 10.20 -2.65
C LYS A 90 1.53 11.04 -3.49
N PRO A 91 2.61 11.59 -2.89
CA PRO A 91 3.49 12.52 -3.59
C PRO A 91 4.35 11.85 -4.68
N ASN A 92 4.48 10.52 -4.68
CA ASN A 92 5.31 9.80 -5.64
C ASN A 92 4.46 9.30 -6.80
N ILE A 93 4.25 10.15 -7.80
CA ILE A 93 3.45 9.87 -9.00
C ILE A 93 4.34 9.19 -10.06
N CYS A 94 3.83 8.12 -10.67
CA CYS A 94 4.49 7.46 -11.79
C CYS A 94 4.52 8.35 -13.03
N THR A 95 5.71 8.53 -13.59
CA THR A 95 5.93 9.34 -14.79
C THR A 95 5.95 8.51 -16.08
N PHE A 96 5.77 7.19 -16.00
CA PHE A 96 5.69 6.34 -17.19
C PHE A 96 4.45 6.68 -18.03
N PRO A 97 4.57 6.83 -19.36
CA PRO A 97 3.45 7.15 -20.23
C PRO A 97 2.28 6.19 -20.05
N GLY A 98 1.08 6.73 -19.86
CA GLY A 98 -0.14 5.95 -19.63
C GLY A 98 -0.31 5.38 -18.21
N CYS A 99 0.69 5.50 -17.32
CA CYS A 99 0.58 5.09 -15.94
C CYS A 99 0.20 6.26 -15.02
N LYS A 100 -0.95 6.17 -14.33
CA LYS A 100 -1.42 7.18 -13.38
C LYS A 100 -1.27 6.75 -11.90
N LYS A 101 -0.46 5.74 -11.63
CA LYS A 101 -0.30 5.20 -10.25
C LYS A 101 0.54 6.15 -9.40
N ALA A 102 0.10 6.39 -8.16
CA ALA A 102 0.82 7.21 -7.19
C ALA A 102 0.96 6.49 -5.84
N TYR A 103 2.02 6.79 -5.10
CA TYR A 103 2.36 6.10 -3.85
C TYR A 103 2.72 7.07 -2.72
N GLY A 104 2.23 6.77 -1.52
CA GLY A 104 2.57 7.51 -0.29
C GLY A 104 4.00 7.28 0.23
N ARG A 105 4.67 6.21 -0.23
CA ARG A 105 6.03 5.83 0.18
C ARG A 105 6.96 5.67 -1.03
N LEU A 106 8.18 6.17 -0.89
CA LEU A 106 9.21 6.12 -1.94
C LEU A 106 9.62 4.69 -2.32
N GLU A 107 9.78 3.80 -1.33
CA GLU A 107 10.10 2.36 -1.55
C GLU A 107 9.07 1.67 -2.46
N ASN A 108 7.78 1.94 -2.24
CA ASN A 108 6.70 1.38 -3.03
C ASN A 108 6.70 1.95 -4.45
N TYR A 109 6.95 3.26 -4.58
CA TYR A 109 7.11 3.92 -5.87
C TYR A 109 8.28 3.32 -6.67
N LYS A 110 9.47 3.21 -6.07
CA LYS A 110 10.65 2.62 -6.71
C LYS A 110 10.37 1.19 -7.16
N THR A 111 9.76 0.38 -6.30
CA THR A 111 9.36 -1.00 -6.64
C THR A 111 8.37 -1.04 -7.80
N HIS A 112 7.42 -0.11 -7.86
CA HIS A 112 6.49 0.00 -8.98
C HIS A 112 7.19 0.41 -10.27
N VAL A 113 8.09 1.39 -10.24
CA VAL A 113 8.86 1.83 -11.41
C VAL A 113 9.61 0.65 -12.04
N ARG A 114 10.19 -0.23 -11.22
CA ARG A 114 10.84 -1.47 -11.69
C ARG A 114 9.91 -2.42 -12.45
N SER A 115 8.59 -2.34 -12.26
CA SER A 115 7.62 -3.14 -13.03
C SER A 115 7.50 -2.69 -14.49
N HIS A 116 7.83 -1.44 -14.79
CA HIS A 116 7.88 -0.95 -16.17
C HIS A 116 9.22 -1.27 -16.84
N THR A 117 10.33 -1.15 -16.10
CA THR A 117 11.67 -1.42 -16.64
C THR A 117 12.03 -2.89 -16.66
N GLY A 118 11.33 -3.74 -15.90
CA GLY A 118 11.66 -5.14 -15.72
C GLY A 118 12.84 -5.40 -14.77
N GLU A 119 13.38 -4.37 -14.11
CA GLU A 119 14.52 -4.48 -13.21
C GLU A 119 14.18 -5.36 -11.99
N ARG A 120 15.01 -6.38 -11.72
CA ARG A 120 14.83 -7.32 -10.62
C ARG A 120 16.13 -7.48 -9.82
N PRO A 121 16.50 -6.48 -9.00
CA PRO A 121 17.79 -6.46 -8.34
C PRO A 121 17.89 -7.46 -7.17
N TYR A 122 16.78 -8.04 -6.72
CA TYR A 122 16.77 -8.96 -5.59
C TYR A 122 16.71 -10.41 -6.07
N THR A 123 17.88 -11.01 -6.28
CA THR A 123 18.02 -12.44 -6.62
C THR A 123 17.85 -13.30 -5.37
N CYS A 124 17.20 -14.46 -5.54
CA CYS A 124 17.18 -15.48 -4.49
C CYS A 124 18.62 -15.95 -4.21
N GLU A 125 18.94 -16.11 -2.93
CA GLU A 125 20.29 -16.46 -2.47
C GLU A 125 20.58 -17.96 -2.62
N VAL A 126 19.59 -18.76 -3.02
CA VAL A 126 19.73 -20.21 -3.21
C VAL A 126 20.30 -20.50 -4.62
N PRO A 127 21.46 -21.16 -4.73
CA PRO A 127 22.19 -21.31 -6.00
C PRO A 127 21.39 -21.93 -7.15
N GLU A 128 20.56 -22.93 -6.87
CA GLU A 128 19.69 -23.57 -7.86
C GLU A 128 18.42 -22.76 -8.19
N CYS A 129 18.02 -21.80 -7.34
CA CYS A 129 16.84 -20.98 -7.56
C CYS A 129 17.23 -19.63 -8.17
N ARG A 130 17.44 -19.61 -9.50
CA ARG A 130 17.79 -18.39 -10.25
C ARG A 130 16.67 -17.33 -10.34
N LYS A 131 15.71 -17.33 -9.40
CA LYS A 131 14.58 -16.39 -9.39
C LYS A 131 15.01 -15.02 -8.87
N ALA A 132 14.50 -13.96 -9.51
CA ALA A 132 14.77 -12.58 -9.13
C ALA A 132 13.47 -11.79 -8.96
N PHE A 133 13.50 -10.80 -8.07
CA PHE A 133 12.35 -10.03 -7.61
C PHE A 133 12.63 -8.52 -7.70
N SER A 134 11.57 -7.73 -7.86
CA SER A 134 11.64 -6.27 -7.94
C SER A 134 11.77 -5.59 -6.56
N ASN A 135 11.50 -6.32 -5.47
CA ASN A 135 11.70 -5.86 -4.10
C ASN A 135 12.20 -6.98 -3.16
N ALA A 136 12.86 -6.59 -2.07
CA ALA A 136 13.44 -7.51 -1.09
C ALA A 136 12.39 -8.33 -0.32
N SER A 137 11.24 -7.72 -0.02
CA SER A 137 10.17 -8.38 0.75
C SER A 137 9.62 -9.60 0.02
N ASP A 138 9.42 -9.51 -1.29
CA ASP A 138 8.91 -10.61 -2.09
C ASP A 138 9.97 -11.70 -2.31
N ARG A 139 11.24 -11.32 -2.45
CA ARG A 139 12.36 -12.27 -2.40
C ARG A 139 12.37 -13.03 -1.07
N LEU A 140 12.25 -12.34 0.06
CA LEU A 140 12.30 -12.96 1.39
C LEU A 140 11.10 -13.91 1.60
N LYS A 141 9.89 -13.50 1.18
CA LYS A 141 8.71 -14.39 1.19
C LYS A 141 8.94 -15.61 0.31
N HIS A 142 9.53 -15.45 -0.87
CA HIS A 142 9.84 -16.58 -1.73
C HIS A 142 10.84 -17.53 -1.07
N GLN A 143 11.93 -16.99 -0.50
CA GLN A 143 12.95 -17.76 0.21
C GLN A 143 12.34 -18.56 1.38
N SER A 144 11.54 -17.91 2.23
CA SER A 144 10.88 -18.59 3.34
C SER A 144 9.87 -19.63 2.88
N ARG A 145 9.14 -19.39 1.80
CA ARG A 145 8.11 -20.31 1.30
C ARG A 145 8.62 -21.47 0.44
N THR A 146 9.78 -21.32 -0.17
CA THR A 146 10.25 -22.25 -1.21
C THR A 146 11.53 -22.98 -0.80
N HIS A 147 12.37 -22.33 0.01
CA HIS A 147 13.71 -22.83 0.32
C HIS A 147 13.97 -23.00 1.82
N SER A 148 13.12 -22.47 2.70
CA SER A 148 13.21 -22.83 4.10
C SER A 148 12.78 -24.30 4.25
N PRO A 149 13.60 -25.17 4.88
CA PRO A 149 13.17 -26.51 5.27
C PRO A 149 12.06 -26.48 6.34
N MET A 150 11.71 -25.31 6.87
CA MET A 150 10.66 -25.12 7.85
C MET A 150 9.30 -24.89 7.15
N LYS A 151 8.69 -25.97 6.68
CA LYS A 151 7.23 -26.00 6.46
C LYS A 151 6.53 -26.05 7.82
N SER A 152 6.45 -24.91 8.50
CA SER A 152 6.00 -24.83 9.91
C SER A 152 4.52 -25.13 10.14
N PHE A 153 3.71 -25.22 9.08
CA PHE A 153 2.26 -25.47 9.17
C PHE A 153 1.92 -26.83 8.57
N ILE A 154 2.01 -27.86 9.40
CA ILE A 154 1.72 -29.25 9.05
C ILE A 154 0.21 -29.50 9.16
N CYS A 155 -0.33 -30.32 8.26
CA CYS A 155 -1.69 -30.83 8.41
C CYS A 155 -1.82 -31.61 9.73
N PRO A 156 -2.79 -31.31 10.62
CA PRO A 156 -2.96 -32.03 11.88
C PRO A 156 -3.32 -33.51 11.71
N PHE A 157 -3.78 -33.91 10.52
CA PHE A 157 -4.15 -35.29 10.18
C PHE A 157 -2.95 -36.04 9.62
N VAL A 158 -1.82 -36.06 10.35
CA VAL A 158 -0.54 -36.61 9.89
C VAL A 158 -0.61 -38.09 9.52
N ASP A 159 -1.53 -38.85 10.12
CA ASP A 159 -1.73 -40.28 9.83
C ASP A 159 -2.34 -40.54 8.44
N VAL A 160 -2.93 -39.51 7.82
CA VAL A 160 -3.63 -39.60 6.52
C VAL A 160 -3.10 -38.56 5.52
N CYS A 161 -2.42 -37.51 5.98
CA CYS A 161 -1.97 -36.41 5.14
C CYS A 161 -0.66 -35.79 5.64
N GLU A 162 0.40 -35.98 4.85
CA GLU A 162 1.74 -35.45 5.11
C GLU A 162 1.98 -34.07 4.44
N LYS A 163 0.91 -33.33 4.11
CA LYS A 163 1.06 -32.02 3.47
C LYS A 163 1.43 -30.95 4.49
N CYS A 164 2.46 -30.19 4.17
CA CYS A 164 2.92 -29.07 4.97
C CYS A 164 2.95 -27.79 4.13
N TYR A 165 2.70 -26.67 4.80
CA TYR A 165 2.51 -25.37 4.19
C TYR A 165 3.44 -24.34 4.82
N THR A 166 3.73 -23.31 4.03
CA THR A 166 4.63 -22.22 4.42
C THR A 166 3.88 -21.02 5.00
N ASP A 167 2.54 -21.07 5.00
CA ASP A 167 1.69 -20.07 5.63
C ASP A 167 0.38 -20.70 6.18
N PRO A 168 -0.24 -20.11 7.22
CA PRO A 168 -1.45 -20.65 7.85
C PRO A 168 -2.70 -20.63 6.96
N SER A 169 -2.78 -19.70 6.01
CA SER A 169 -3.96 -19.55 5.16
C SER A 169 -4.07 -20.69 4.16
N SER A 170 -2.94 -21.10 3.60
CA SER A 170 -2.85 -22.25 2.69
C SER A 170 -3.17 -23.56 3.41
N LEU A 171 -2.67 -23.76 4.65
CA LEU A 171 -3.06 -24.91 5.47
C LEU A 171 -4.56 -24.91 5.79
N ARG A 172 -5.12 -23.76 6.18
CA ARG A 172 -6.55 -23.62 6.48
C ARG A 172 -7.42 -24.02 5.29
N LYS A 173 -7.07 -23.54 4.09
CA LYS A 173 -7.78 -23.90 2.86
C LYS A 173 -7.70 -25.39 2.60
N HIS A 174 -6.51 -25.97 2.71
CA HIS A 174 -6.31 -27.41 2.55
C HIS A 174 -7.15 -28.25 3.50
N ILE A 175 -7.17 -27.93 4.80
CA ILE A 175 -7.99 -28.66 5.77
C ILE A 175 -9.46 -28.58 5.38
N LYS A 176 -9.95 -27.39 5.01
CA LYS A 176 -11.35 -27.19 4.63
C LYS A 176 -11.74 -27.94 3.36
N THR A 177 -10.87 -27.98 2.35
CA THR A 177 -11.19 -28.55 1.03
C THR A 177 -10.89 -30.05 0.93
N VAL A 178 -9.86 -30.53 1.61
CA VAL A 178 -9.41 -31.94 1.53
C VAL A 178 -9.94 -32.77 2.69
N HIS A 179 -9.94 -32.23 3.91
CA HIS A 179 -10.45 -32.93 5.11
C HIS A 179 -11.88 -32.54 5.47
N GLY A 180 -12.44 -31.54 4.78
CA GLY A 180 -13.81 -31.07 4.97
C GLY A 180 -13.98 -30.03 6.06
N ILE A 181 -15.16 -29.42 6.07
CA ILE A 181 -15.49 -28.29 6.97
C ILE A 181 -15.55 -28.76 8.43
N GLN A 182 -16.02 -29.98 8.70
CA GLN A 182 -16.09 -30.53 10.07
C GLN A 182 -14.69 -30.72 10.68
N ALA A 183 -13.74 -31.24 9.89
CA ALA A 183 -12.34 -31.37 10.30
C ALA A 183 -11.70 -30.01 10.60
N PHE A 184 -12.03 -29.00 9.79
CA PHE A 184 -11.57 -27.63 10.00
C PHE A 184 -12.07 -27.01 11.32
N GLU A 185 -13.36 -27.15 11.66
CA GLU A 185 -13.90 -26.62 12.91
C GLU A 185 -13.33 -27.35 14.14
N ARG A 186 -13.14 -28.68 14.10
CA ARG A 186 -12.47 -29.43 15.18
C ARG A 186 -11.05 -28.93 15.46
N VAL A 187 -10.26 -28.69 14.42
CA VAL A 187 -8.89 -28.16 14.55
C VAL A 187 -8.90 -26.74 15.14
N LYS A 188 -9.90 -25.94 14.79
CA LYS A 188 -10.08 -24.57 15.31
C LYS A 188 -10.48 -24.57 16.80
N GLU A 189 -11.34 -25.49 17.21
CA GLU A 189 -11.71 -25.70 18.63
C GLU A 189 -10.53 -26.20 19.48
N MET A 190 -9.73 -27.14 18.96
CA MET A 190 -8.52 -27.64 19.64
C MET A 190 -7.52 -26.52 19.92
N LYS A 191 -7.30 -25.62 18.94
CA LYS A 191 -6.41 -24.46 19.12
C LYS A 191 -6.99 -23.38 20.04
N ALA A 192 -8.33 -23.23 20.07
CA ALA A 192 -8.99 -22.30 20.98
C ALA A 192 -8.88 -22.73 22.45
N LYS A 193 -8.80 -24.04 22.73
CA LYS A 193 -8.58 -24.59 24.08
C LYS A 193 -7.13 -24.49 24.55
N GLN A 194 -6.16 -24.53 23.64
CA GLN A 194 -4.72 -24.40 23.97
C GLN A 194 -4.25 -22.95 24.21
N GLY A 195 -5.09 -21.94 23.97
CA GLY A 195 -4.79 -20.51 24.20
C GLY A 195 -5.45 -19.89 25.44
N ARG A 196 -5.94 -20.69 26.38
CA ARG A 196 -6.61 -20.25 27.63
C ARG A 196 -6.00 -20.88 28.90
N LEU A 197 -4.68 -21.04 28.93
CA LEU A 197 -3.89 -21.31 30.13
C LEU A 197 -2.74 -20.31 30.19
#